data_AF-A0A7R8H9G5-F1
#
_entry.id   AF-A0A7R8H9G5-F1
#
_cell.length_a   1.000
_cell.length_b   1.000
_cell.length_c   1.000
_cell.angle_alpha   90.00
_cell.angle_beta   90.00
_cell.angle_gamma   90.00
#
_symmetry.space_group_name_H-M   'P 1'
#
loop_
_entity.id
_entity.type
_entity.pdbx_description
1 polymer ?
#
loop_
_entity_poly.entity_id
_entity_poly.type
_entity_poly.pdbx_seq_one_letter_code
_entity_poly.pdbx_strand_id
1 'polypeptide(L)'
;MDRRVDYFQRKQLELKLWGQILNHSTTLNEKAQFASHLVAFRVTKEDMSYTVAKRLILPASLDMVRTIFDDKSAEKLRSIPLSDNTMSRQICDIAEHLETLRITRLHSAGN
;
A
#
# COMPACT_ATOMS: atom_id res chain seq x y z
N MET A 1 -11.25 -23.42 8.93
CA MET A 1 -11.72 -22.30 8.09
C MET A 1 -11.52 -20.94 8.76
N ASP A 2 -11.47 -20.87 10.11
CA ASP A 2 -11.25 -19.65 10.92
C ASP A 2 -9.97 -18.85 10.61
N ARG A 3 -8.86 -19.57 10.39
CA ARG A 3 -7.51 -18.99 10.30
C ARG A 3 -7.30 -17.96 9.17
N ARG A 4 -8.11 -18.00 8.10
CA ARG A 4 -8.05 -17.03 6.98
C ARG A 4 -8.78 -15.74 7.32
N VAL A 5 -9.93 -15.82 7.97
CA VAL A 5 -10.74 -14.64 8.33
C VAL A 5 -9.98 -13.79 9.35
N ASP A 6 -9.39 -14.42 10.36
CA ASP A 6 -8.56 -13.74 11.37
C ASP A 6 -7.32 -13.07 10.78
N TYR A 7 -6.75 -13.64 9.71
CA TYR A 7 -5.62 -13.07 9.00
C TYR A 7 -6.01 -11.78 8.28
N PHE A 8 -7.12 -11.80 7.52
CA PHE A 8 -7.60 -10.63 6.80
C PHE A 8 -8.08 -9.53 7.75
N GLN A 9 -8.72 -9.87 8.87
CA GLN A 9 -9.15 -8.90 9.88
C GLN A 9 -7.96 -8.20 10.54
N ARG A 10 -6.92 -8.96 10.94
CA ARG A 10 -5.68 -8.38 11.48
C ARG A 10 -4.97 -7.50 10.46
N LYS A 11 -4.83 -7.97 9.21
CA LYS A 11 -4.22 -7.19 8.14
C LYS A 11 -4.99 -5.90 7.84
N GLN A 12 -6.32 -5.92 7.91
CA GLN A 12 -7.13 -4.72 7.74
C GLN A 12 -6.91 -3.70 8.88
N LEU A 13 -6.76 -4.16 10.13
CA LEU A 13 -6.44 -3.29 11.26
C LEU A 13 -5.04 -2.67 11.10
N GLU A 14 -4.06 -3.46 10.70
CA GLU A 14 -2.69 -2.97 10.42
C GLU A 14 -2.70 -1.89 9.33
N LEU A 15 -3.38 -2.13 8.21
CA LEU A 15 -3.48 -1.15 7.12
C LEU A 15 -4.15 0.16 7.58
N LYS A 16 -5.17 0.10 8.44
CA LYS A 16 -5.81 1.31 9.00
C LYS A 16 -4.85 2.12 9.85
N LEU A 17 -4.12 1.47 10.76
CA LEU A 17 -3.13 2.13 11.61
C LEU A 17 -2.02 2.77 10.77
N TRP A 18 -1.57 2.07 9.73
CA TRP A 18 -0.58 2.58 8.78
C TRP A 18 -1.07 3.82 8.03
N GLY A 19 -2.31 3.82 7.55
CA GLY A 19 -2.89 5.00 6.90
C GLY A 19 -2.87 6.24 7.81
N GLN A 20 -3.11 6.06 9.11
CA GLN A 20 -3.04 7.15 10.09
C GLN A 20 -1.60 7.69 10.25
N ILE A 21 -0.61 6.79 10.36
CA ILE A 21 0.81 7.16 10.52
C ILE A 21 1.33 7.88 9.26
N LEU A 22 1.00 7.35 8.08
CA LEU A 22 1.42 7.86 6.79
C LEU A 22 0.86 9.26 6.52
N ASN A 23 -0.37 9.53 6.95
CA ASN A 23 -0.97 10.84 6.83
C ASN A 23 -0.24 11.92 7.63
N HIS A 24 0.49 11.56 8.69
CA HIS A 24 1.07 12.53 9.60
C HIS A 24 2.49 12.97 9.26
N SER A 25 3.34 12.10 8.68
CA SER A 25 4.76 12.43 8.43
C SER A 25 5.47 11.43 7.51
N THR A 26 5.10 11.39 6.22
CA THR A 26 5.77 10.50 5.24
C THR A 26 5.88 11.09 3.84
N THR A 27 6.91 10.62 3.13
CA THR A 27 7.28 10.97 1.76
C THR A 27 6.28 10.43 0.73
N LEU A 28 6.32 10.95 -0.50
CA LEU A 28 5.49 10.44 -1.61
C LEU A 28 5.78 8.97 -1.91
N ASN A 29 7.02 8.51 -1.74
CA ASN A 29 7.43 7.14 -2.01
C ASN A 29 6.76 6.14 -1.04
N GLU A 30 6.75 6.46 0.26
CA GLU A 30 6.06 5.64 1.27
C GLU A 30 4.54 5.60 1.01
N LYS A 31 3.96 6.72 0.58
CA LYS A 31 2.55 6.81 0.17
C LYS A 31 2.23 5.95 -1.04
N ALA A 32 3.10 6.00 -2.05
CA ALA A 32 2.98 5.21 -3.26
C ALA A 32 3.10 3.71 -2.96
N GLN A 33 4.05 3.33 -2.11
CA GLN A 33 4.24 1.97 -1.66
C GLN A 33 3.03 1.47 -0.86
N PHE A 34 2.52 2.24 0.11
CA PHE A 34 1.31 1.87 0.85
C PHE A 34 0.08 1.71 -0.05
N ALA A 35 -0.10 2.59 -1.03
CA ALA A 35 -1.18 2.49 -2.01
C ALA A 35 -1.10 1.19 -2.82
N SER A 36 0.10 0.77 -3.23
CA SER A 36 0.31 -0.52 -3.91
C SER A 36 -0.17 -1.71 -3.06
N HIS A 37 0.14 -1.70 -1.75
CA HIS A 37 -0.29 -2.73 -0.83
C HIS A 37 -1.81 -2.77 -0.64
N LEU A 38 -2.48 -1.62 -0.60
CA LEU A 38 -3.94 -1.57 -0.55
C LEU A 38 -4.58 -2.21 -1.78
N VAL A 39 -3.99 -1.98 -2.96
CA VAL A 39 -4.43 -2.61 -4.21
C VAL A 39 -4.23 -4.13 -4.13
N ALA A 40 -3.04 -4.60 -3.74
CA ALA A 40 -2.75 -6.02 -3.62
C ALA A 40 -3.68 -6.75 -2.63
N PHE A 41 -3.94 -6.13 -1.47
CA PHE A 41 -4.87 -6.66 -0.47
C PHE A 41 -6.29 -6.81 -1.04
N ARG A 42 -6.79 -5.80 -1.75
CA ARG A 42 -8.12 -5.85 -2.38
C ARG A 42 -8.20 -6.93 -3.45
N VAL A 43 -7.19 -6.99 -4.32
CA VAL A 43 -7.11 -8.00 -5.39
C VAL A 43 -7.12 -9.42 -4.82
N THR A 44 -6.33 -9.66 -3.76
CA THR A 44 -6.27 -10.96 -3.07
C THR A 44 -7.61 -11.29 -2.39
N LYS A 45 -8.25 -10.29 -1.77
CA LYS A 45 -9.54 -10.46 -1.10
C LYS A 45 -10.65 -10.84 -2.07
N GLU A 46 -10.66 -10.24 -3.27
CA GLU A 46 -11.65 -10.49 -4.31
C GLU A 46 -11.28 -11.68 -5.23
N ASP A 47 -10.26 -12.47 -4.87
CA ASP A 47 -9.75 -13.62 -5.62
C ASP A 47 -9.44 -13.31 -7.11
N MET A 48 -8.96 -12.09 -7.37
CA MET A 48 -8.66 -11.60 -8.71
C MET A 48 -7.19 -11.85 -9.07
N SER A 49 -6.91 -12.18 -10.33
CA SER A 49 -5.53 -12.21 -10.84
C SER A 49 -4.89 -10.83 -10.77
N TYR A 50 -3.71 -10.74 -10.13
CA TYR A 50 -2.95 -9.50 -10.02
C TYR A 50 -2.60 -8.89 -11.38
N THR A 51 -2.29 -9.73 -12.38
CA THR A 51 -2.00 -9.28 -13.74
C THR A 51 -3.21 -8.60 -14.38
N VAL A 52 -4.41 -9.14 -14.17
CA VAL A 52 -5.67 -8.56 -14.66
C VAL A 52 -5.98 -7.27 -13.91
N ALA A 53 -5.86 -7.31 -12.58
CA ALA A 53 -6.07 -6.15 -11.74
C ALA A 53 -5.13 -4.98 -12.09
N LYS A 54 -3.84 -5.24 -12.32
CA LYS A 54 -2.85 -4.22 -12.72
C LYS A 54 -3.20 -3.57 -14.05
N ARG A 55 -3.60 -4.38 -15.05
CA ARG A 55 -4.00 -3.89 -16.38
C ARG A 55 -5.28 -3.06 -16.35
N LEU A 56 -6.12 -3.22 -15.33
CA LEU A 56 -7.40 -2.51 -15.22
C LEU A 56 -7.34 -1.34 -14.23
N ILE A 57 -6.87 -1.58 -13.00
CA ILE A 57 -6.93 -0.63 -11.88
C ILE A 57 -6.05 0.59 -12.14
N LEU A 58 -4.82 0.41 -12.66
CA LEU A 58 -3.92 1.56 -12.87
C LEU A 58 -4.43 2.47 -14.00
N PRO A 59 -4.76 1.97 -15.21
CA PRO A 59 -5.35 2.82 -16.25
C PRO A 59 -6.65 3.48 -15.81
N ALA A 60 -7.58 2.74 -15.19
CA ALA A 60 -8.84 3.30 -14.72
C ALA A 60 -8.63 4.41 -13.67
N SER A 61 -7.70 4.21 -12.73
CA SER A 61 -7.35 5.24 -11.74
C SER A 61 -6.74 6.49 -12.40
N LEU A 62 -5.90 6.31 -13.42
CA LEU A 62 -5.31 7.43 -14.16
C LEU A 62 -6.38 8.22 -14.92
N ASP A 63 -7.26 7.53 -15.65
CA ASP A 63 -8.32 8.17 -16.43
C ASP A 63 -9.28 8.95 -15.51
N MET A 64 -9.66 8.36 -14.37
CA MET A 64 -10.47 9.04 -13.36
C MET A 64 -9.78 10.28 -12.79
N VAL A 65 -8.51 10.17 -12.41
CA VAL A 65 -7.78 11.30 -11.81
C VAL A 65 -7.53 12.41 -12.81
N ARG A 66 -7.19 12.09 -14.06
CA ARG A 66 -7.05 13.06 -15.15
C ARG A 66 -8.34 13.81 -15.41
N THR A 67 -9.46 13.09 -15.44
CA THR A 67 -10.78 13.65 -15.77
C THR A 67 -11.33 14.53 -14.65
N ILE A 68 -11.17 14.10 -13.39
CA ILE A 68 -11.79 14.78 -12.23
C ILE A 68 -10.86 15.85 -11.62
N PHE A 69 -9.54 15.66 -11.68
CA PHE A 69 -8.58 16.55 -11.04
C PHE A 69 -7.70 17.24 -12.08
N ASP A 70 -6.61 16.61 -12.50
CA ASP A 70 -5.68 17.12 -13.51
C ASP A 70 -4.64 16.04 -13.89
N ASP A 71 -3.91 16.27 -14.99
CA ASP A 71 -2.80 15.42 -15.41
C ASP A 71 -1.70 15.35 -14.35
N LYS A 72 -1.40 16.46 -13.66
CA LYS A 72 -0.33 16.54 -12.67
C LYS A 72 -0.55 15.60 -11.49
N SER A 73 -1.79 15.41 -11.08
CA SER A 73 -2.21 14.51 -10.01
C SER A 73 -2.18 13.06 -10.48
N ALA A 74 -2.56 12.81 -11.74
CA ALA A 74 -2.45 11.50 -12.34
C ALA A 74 -0.98 11.04 -12.47
N GLU A 75 -0.05 11.96 -12.78
CA GLU A 75 1.39 11.64 -12.80
C GLU A 75 1.91 11.19 -11.44
N LYS A 76 1.36 11.71 -10.33
CA LYS A 76 1.71 11.21 -8.98
C LYS A 76 1.30 9.76 -8.79
N LEU A 77 0.19 9.30 -9.40
CA LEU A 77 -0.24 7.90 -9.31
C LEU A 77 0.71 6.95 -10.05
N ARG A 78 1.44 7.43 -11.07
CA ARG A 78 2.46 6.60 -11.75
C ARG A 78 3.63 6.23 -10.84
N SER A 79 3.83 6.95 -9.74
CA SER A 79 4.85 6.61 -8.74
C SER A 79 4.54 5.33 -7.96
N ILE A 80 3.31 4.81 -8.05
CA ILE A 80 2.88 3.58 -7.35
C ILE A 80 3.61 2.37 -7.95
N PRO A 81 4.49 1.69 -7.18
CA PRO A 81 5.19 0.52 -7.68
C PRO A 81 4.25 -0.69 -7.67
N LEU A 82 3.74 -1.08 -8.83
CA LEU A 82 3.02 -2.34 -9.03
C LEU A 82 4.00 -3.41 -9.56
N SER A 83 4.90 -3.91 -8.70
CA SER A 83 5.88 -4.93 -9.09
C SER A 83 5.30 -6.35 -9.04
N ASP A 84 5.71 -7.20 -9.99
CA ASP A 84 5.26 -8.60 -10.15
C ASP A 84 5.98 -9.59 -9.21
N ASN A 85 6.73 -9.11 -8.21
CA ASN A 85 7.66 -9.93 -7.45
C ASN A 85 7.04 -10.35 -6.10
N THR A 86 6.46 -11.56 -6.10
CA THR A 86 6.12 -12.43 -4.95
C THR A 86 5.58 -11.72 -3.70
N MET A 87 4.25 -11.53 -3.68
CA MET A 87 3.42 -10.97 -2.60
C MET A 87 3.77 -11.41 -1.17
N SER A 88 4.33 -12.61 -0.97
CA SER A 88 4.74 -13.09 0.36
C SER A 88 5.86 -12.26 0.98
N ARG A 89 6.76 -11.70 0.16
CA ARG A 89 7.92 -10.95 0.65
C ARG A 89 7.53 -9.52 1.04
N GLN A 90 6.70 -8.85 0.24
CA GLN A 90 6.18 -7.51 0.56
C GLN A 90 5.40 -7.43 1.88
N ILE A 91 4.65 -8.49 2.23
CA ILE A 91 3.89 -8.53 3.49
C ILE A 91 4.82 -8.68 4.72
N CYS A 92 5.93 -9.41 4.59
CA CYS A 92 6.97 -9.48 5.62
C CYS A 92 7.80 -8.18 5.67
N ASP A 93 8.12 -7.61 4.52
CA ASP A 93 8.92 -6.39 4.39
C ASP A 93 8.21 -5.19 5.05
N ILE A 94 6.87 -5.11 5.05
CA ILE A 94 6.12 -4.07 5.80
C ILE A 94 6.30 -4.23 7.32
N ALA A 95 6.26 -5.46 7.84
CA ALA A 95 6.42 -5.71 9.26
C ALA A 95 7.86 -5.38 9.71
N GLU A 96 8.85 -5.72 8.90
CA GLU A 96 10.25 -5.37 9.15
C GLU A 96 10.51 -3.87 9.01
N HIS A 97 9.93 -3.21 8.00
CA HIS A 97 10.04 -1.77 7.82
C HIS A 97 9.35 -1.00 8.96
N LEU A 98 8.25 -1.53 9.52
CA LEU A 98 7.57 -0.97 10.69
C LEU A 98 8.46 -0.98 11.93
N GLU A 99 9.09 -2.11 12.22
CA GLU A 99 10.02 -2.24 13.35
C GLU A 99 11.19 -1.27 13.16
N THR A 100 11.70 -1.18 11.94
CA THR A 100 12.80 -0.26 11.63
C THR A 100 12.40 1.21 11.85
N LEU A 101 11.26 1.65 11.29
CA LEU A 101 10.74 3.03 11.46
C LEU A 101 10.43 3.36 12.92
N ARG A 102 9.93 2.39 13.69
CA ARG A 102 9.66 2.52 15.12
C ARG A 102 10.96 2.70 15.91
N ILE A 103 11.99 1.89 15.62
CA ILE A 103 13.30 1.97 16.26
C ILE A 103 13.99 3.30 15.93
N THR A 104 14.01 3.71 14.66
CA THR A 104 14.66 4.96 14.26
C THR A 104 14.03 6.18 14.94
N ARG A 105 12.70 6.21 15.08
CA ARG A 105 11.98 7.31 15.75
C ARG A 105 12.23 7.37 17.26
N LEU A 106 12.33 6.22 17.93
CA LEU A 106 12.70 6.15 19.34
C LEU A 106 14.14 6.62 19.57
N HIS A 107 15.05 6.31 18.65
CA HIS A 107 16.44 6.73 18.73
C HIS A 107 16.65 8.22 18.39
N SER A 108 15.80 8.82 17.55
CA SER A 108 15.86 10.25 17.22
C SER A 108 15.19 11.17 18.23
N ALA A 109 14.32 10.65 19.09
CA ALA A 109 13.64 11.42 20.15
C ALA A 109 14.40 11.42 21.50
N GLY A 110 15.52 10.70 21.57
CA GLY A 110 16.36 10.55 22.77
C GLY A 110 17.67 11.34 22.76
N ASN A 111 17.82 12.32 21.87
CA ASN A 111 18.95 13.25 21.80
C ASN A 111 18.48 14.69 21.93
#